data_AF-U9UMZ3-F1
#
_entry.id   AF-U9UMZ3-F1
#
_cell.length_a   1.000
_cell.length_b   1.000
_cell.length_c   1.000
_cell.angle_alpha   90.00
_cell.angle_beta   90.00
_cell.angle_gamma   90.00
#
_symmetry.space_group_name_H-M   'P 1'
#
loop_
_entity.id
_entity.type
_entity.pdbx_description
1 polymer ?
#
loop_
_entity_poly.entity_id
_entity_poly.type
_entity_poly.pdbx_seq_one_letter_code
_entity_poly.pdbx_strand_id
1 'polypeptide(L)' 'MSVIREELINVAINRAIALIDYNIHNDIDKQHEFIQQTVLADKSFTNDEKTEAIRRINKIIDKNKLHHIVNIVFEII' A
#
# COMPACT_ATOMS: atom_id res chain seq x y z
N MET A 1 7.29 8.27 22.13
CA MET A 1 6.54 8.57 20.90
C MET A 1 7.48 9.33 19.99
N SER A 2 7.98 8.70 18.93
CA SER A 2 8.81 9.36 17.92
C SER A 2 7.93 10.22 17.01
N VAL A 3 8.48 11.29 16.42
CA VAL A 3 7.75 12.09 15.43
C VAL A 3 7.67 11.29 14.15
N ILE A 4 6.47 10.79 13.83
CA ILE A 4 6.21 10.06 12.58
C ILE A 4 6.21 11.06 11.41
N ARG A 5 7.08 10.85 10.42
CA ARG A 5 7.12 11.67 9.21
C ARG A 5 6.13 11.17 8.17
N GLU A 6 4.89 11.60 8.30
CA GLU A 6 3.79 11.14 7.43
C GLU A 6 4.03 11.39 5.93
N GLU A 7 4.62 12.53 5.57
CA GLU A 7 4.94 12.85 4.18
C GLU A 7 5.96 11.89 3.60
N LEU A 8 6.98 11.52 4.38
CA LEU A 8 7.98 10.54 3.97
C LEU A 8 7.33 9.18 3.71
N ILE A 9 6.42 8.74 4.59
CA ILE A 9 5.66 7.50 4.43
C ILE A 9 4.82 7.55 3.14
N ASN A 10 4.10 8.63 2.90
CA ASN A 10 3.28 8.80 1.69
C ASN A 10 4.14 8.77 0.42
N VAL A 11 5.29 9.44 0.42
CA VAL A 11 6.21 9.44 -0.72
C VAL A 11 6.75 8.03 -0.99
N ALA A 12 7.14 7.28 0.04
CA ALA A 12 7.63 5.91 -0.13
C ALA A 12 6.55 4.98 -0.68
N ILE A 13 5.32 5.05 -0.14
CA ILE A 13 4.19 4.26 -0.63
C ILE A 13 3.89 4.59 -2.09
N ASN A 14 3.83 5.87 -2.46
CA ASN A 14 3.58 6.28 -3.84
C ASN A 14 4.68 5.80 -4.81
N ARG A 15 5.95 5.84 -4.38
CA ARG A 15 7.06 5.27 -5.15
C ARG A 15 6.93 3.78 -5.32
N ALA A 16 6.61 3.04 -4.24
CA ALA A 16 6.41 1.60 -4.30
C ALA A 16 5.25 1.22 -5.25
N ILE A 17 4.15 1.97 -5.22
CA ILE A 17 3.02 1.78 -6.15
C ILE A 17 3.46 2.03 -7.60
N ALA A 18 4.23 3.08 -7.85
CA ALA A 18 4.72 3.40 -9.20
C ALA A 18 5.73 2.37 -9.76
N LEU A 19 6.35 1.56 -8.89
CA LEU A 19 7.28 0.49 -9.26
C LEU A 19 6.60 -0.85 -9.54
N ILE A 20 5.28 -0.94 -9.37
CA ILE A 20 4.55 -2.19 -9.63
C ILE A 20 4.64 -2.54 -11.12
N ASP A 21 5.25 -3.68 -11.41
CA ASP A 21 5.05 -4.36 -12.70
C ASP A 21 3.76 -5.19 -12.63
N TYR A 22 2.73 -4.72 -13.33
CA TYR A 22 1.42 -5.37 -13.36
C TYR A 22 1.41 -6.73 -14.07
N ASN A 23 2.45 -7.08 -14.84
CA ASN A 23 2.58 -8.41 -15.42
C ASN A 23 3.06 -9.44 -14.38
N ILE A 24 3.85 -9.00 -13.41
CA ILE A 24 4.40 -9.84 -12.33
C ILE A 24 3.45 -9.85 -11.13
N HIS A 25 3.02 -8.67 -10.69
CA HIS A 25 2.10 -8.46 -9.57
C HIS A 25 0.68 -8.27 -10.11
N ASN A 26 0.18 -9.31 -10.77
CA ASN A 26 -1.06 -9.28 -11.55
C ASN A 26 -2.35 -9.36 -10.71
N ASP A 27 -2.26 -9.52 -9.40
CA ASP A 27 -3.40 -9.50 -8.48
C ASP A 27 -3.15 -8.55 -7.30
N ILE A 28 -4.23 -8.15 -6.62
CA ILE A 28 -4.19 -7.17 -5.55
C ILE A 28 -3.35 -7.64 -4.37
N ASP A 29 -3.34 -8.93 -4.07
CA ASP A 29 -2.60 -9.47 -2.92
C ASP A 29 -1.08 -9.49 -3.21
N LYS A 30 -0.66 -9.77 -4.45
CA LYS A 30 0.74 -9.63 -4.89
C LYS A 30 1.20 -8.18 -4.93
N GLN A 31 0.34 -7.26 -5.40
CA GLN A 31 0.64 -5.82 -5.36
C GLN A 31 0.80 -5.35 -3.92
N HIS A 32 -0.06 -5.83 -3.02
CA HIS A 32 0.03 -5.53 -1.60
C HIS A 32 1.37 -5.95 -1.00
N GLU A 33 1.74 -7.21 -1.19
CA GLU A 33 2.98 -7.77 -0.67
C GLU A 33 4.19 -7.01 -1.20
N PHE A 34 4.20 -6.69 -2.50
CA PHE A 34 5.27 -5.92 -3.13
C PHE A 34 5.42 -4.50 -2.54
N ILE A 35 4.31 -3.77 -2.36
CA ILE A 35 4.33 -2.44 -1.76
C ILE A 35 4.87 -2.50 -0.33
N GLN A 36 4.39 -3.47 0.48
CA GLN A 36 4.86 -3.64 1.86
C GLN A 36 6.37 -3.94 1.90
N GLN A 37 6.85 -4.91 1.11
CA GLN A 37 8.27 -5.28 1.08
C GLN A 37 9.15 -4.10 0.65
N THR A 38 8.74 -3.36 -0.39
CA THR A 38 9.49 -2.21 -0.90
C THR A 38 9.60 -1.11 0.15
N VAL A 39 8.50 -0.77 0.84
CA VAL A 39 8.50 0.27 1.87
C VAL A 39 9.25 -0.18 3.13
N LEU A 40 9.15 -1.46 3.53
CA LEU A 40 9.83 -1.98 4.71
C LEU A 40 11.35 -2.17 4.51
N ALA A 41 11.80 -2.32 3.27
CA ALA A 41 13.20 -2.34 2.90
C ALA A 41 13.87 -0.95 3.02
N ASP A 42 13.09 0.14 3.08
CA ASP A 42 13.62 1.48 3.25
C ASP A 42 14.25 1.64 4.64
N LYS A 43 15.58 1.85 4.66
CA LYS A 43 16.37 2.04 5.88
C LYS A 43 16.20 3.42 6.49
N SER A 44 15.58 4.36 5.78
CA SER A 44 15.30 5.71 6.29
C SER A 44 14.16 5.73 7.32
N PHE A 45 13.42 4.63 7.45
CA PHE A 45 12.27 4.51 8.36
C PHE A 45 12.69 3.94 9.71
N THR A 46 12.20 4.56 10.78
CA THR A 46 12.18 3.99 12.12
C THR A 46 11.17 2.84 12.23
N ASN A 47 11.27 2.02 13.27
CA ASN A 47 10.31 0.93 13.50
C ASN A 47 8.85 1.42 13.64
N ASP A 48 8.66 2.59 14.27
CA ASP A 48 7.35 3.23 14.41
C ASP A 48 6.81 3.65 13.03
N GLU A 49 7.64 4.26 12.18
CA GLU A 49 7.27 4.65 10.82
C GLU A 49 6.96 3.44 9.93
N LYS A 50 7.69 2.33 10.08
CA LYS A 50 7.39 1.07 9.36
C LYS A 50 6.02 0.52 9.76
N THR A 51 5.70 0.56 11.04
CA THR A 51 4.39 0.12 11.55
C THR A 51 3.26 0.99 10.99
N GLU A 52 3.44 2.31 10.99
CA GLU A 52 2.47 3.24 10.42
C GLU A 52 2.33 3.08 8.90
N ALA A 53 3.43 2.83 8.19
CA ALA A 53 3.40 2.57 6.76
C ALA A 53 2.58 1.32 6.42
N ILE A 54 2.79 0.21 7.13
CA ILE A 54 1.98 -1.02 6.96
C ILE A 54 0.50 -0.71 7.18
N ARG A 55 0.17 0.03 8.26
CA ARG A 55 -1.22 0.41 8.57
C ARG A 55 -1.87 1.23 7.44
N ARG A 56 -1.12 2.17 6.83
CA ARG A 56 -1.60 2.95 5.68
C ARG A 56 -1.79 2.11 4.43
N ILE A 57 -0.85 1.21 4.13
CA ILE A 57 -0.93 0.31 2.99
C ILE A 57 -2.16 -0.60 3.11
N ASN A 58 -2.39 -1.21 4.27
CA ASN A 58 -3.58 -2.04 4.52
C ASN A 58 -4.88 -1.25 4.28
N LYS A 59 -4.95 -0.01 4.79
CA LYS A 59 -6.12 0.85 4.60
C LYS A 59 -6.38 1.19 3.12
N ILE A 60 -5.33 1.37 2.32
CA ILE A 60 -5.46 1.62 0.87
C ILE A 60 -6.09 0.41 0.18
N ILE A 61 -5.67 -0.80 0.55
CA ILE A 61 -6.15 -2.04 -0.08
C ILE A 61 -7.55 -2.40 0.38
N ASP A 62 -7.88 -2.22 1.65
CA ASP A 62 -9.25 -2.42 2.13
C ASP A 62 -10.22 -1.50 1.37
N LYS A 63 -9.82 -0.23 1.14
CA LYS A 63 -10.59 0.71 0.31
C LYS A 63 -10.69 0.26 -1.15
N ASN A 64 -9.61 -0.24 -1.73
CA ASN A 64 -9.62 -0.74 -3.12
C ASN A 64 -10.47 -2.00 -3.27
N LYS A 65 -10.43 -2.93 -2.30
CA LYS A 65 -11.29 -4.12 -2.26
C LYS A 65 -12.76 -3.73 -2.12
N LEU A 66 -13.09 -2.79 -1.23
CA LEU A 66 -14.44 -2.24 -1.11
C LEU A 66 -14.92 -1.60 -2.41
N HIS A 67 -14.09 -0.77 -3.04
CA HIS A 67 -14.45 -0.11 -4.30
C HIS A 67 -14.63 -1.11 -5.45
N HIS A 68 -13.78 -2.14 -5.54
CA HIS A 68 -13.90 -3.20 -6.52
C HIS A 68 -15.20 -4.01 -6.32
N ILE A 69 -15.52 -4.38 -5.08
CA ILE A 69 -16.75 -5.10 -4.74
C ILE A 69 -18.00 -4.26 -5.08
N VAL A 70 -18.00 -2.97 -4.70
CA VAL A 70 -19.14 -2.07 -4.97
C VAL A 70 -19.36 -1.86 -6.47
N ASN A 71 -18.29 -1.73 -7.25
CA ASN A 71 -18.41 -1.58 -8.71
C ASN A 71 -18.91 -2.87 -9.39
N ILE A 72 -18.48 -4.05 -8.95
CA ILE A 72 -18.99 -5.32 -9.47
C ILE A 72 -20.49 -5.47 -9.20
N VAL A 73 -20.96 -5.08 -8.01
CA VAL A 73 -22.39 -5.18 -7.67
C VAL A 73 -23.25 -4.22 -8.51
N PHE A 74 -22.71 -3.08 -8.95
CA PHE A 74 -23.43 -2.12 -9.80
C PHE A 74 -23.52 -2.52 -11.28
N GLU A 75 -22.61 -3.36 -11.79
CA GLU A 75 -22.66 -3.83 -13.19
C GLU A 75 -23.56 -5.07 -13.40
N ILE A 76 -24.08 -5.67 -12.32
CA ILE A 76 -24.87 -6.93 -12.37
C ILE A 76 -26.40 -6.68 -12.22
N ILE A 77 -26.85 -5.43 -12.13
CA ILE A 77 -28.27 -5.04 -11.99
C ILE A 77 -28.70 -4.21 -13.20
#